data_AF-A0ABD6JID4-F1
#
_entry.id   AF-A0ABD6JID4-F1
#
_cell.length_a   1.000
_cell.length_b   1.000
_cell.length_c   1.000
_cell.angle_alpha   90.00
_cell.angle_beta   90.00
_cell.angle_gamma   90.00
#
_symmetry.space_group_name_H-M   'P 1'
#
loop_
_entity.id
_entity.type
_entity.pdbx_description
1 polymer ?
#
loop_
_entity_poly.entity_id
_entity_poly.type
_entity_poly.pdbx_seq_one_letter_code
_entity_poly.pdbx_strand_id
1 'polypeptide(L)'
;MDVKDDNNNNYHYDLNANDILILHLNKNREVGKEVKNHFYLLENQINVDEILNKLINLDYLDIKSNFDVSLFYLKVPELKEILREYKLKLSGNKPELIERIKTNIDENAIKLPQVYVPTSKGNKIIGETEYILHFYNSPIISLGSAHKMAKEVLNIDDKIEYIYFYLLQQNQKSNNSDHRTANIINSLVLYYKKTNKDKDVIRKYTNYATYLSVTQGIHSAAFLYSSEENIIDRLFIYFNYHLEYYENMLFIDNVSRRLFKNLFYEDIKSFEDTDKNFCDEICELLFAQIYNNRNITLNNLPTINYVLEKIKKENEIRMTKYDF
;
A
#
# COMPACT_ATOMS: atom_id res chain seq x y z
N MET A 1 -39.36 37.47 -8.13
CA MET A 1 -37.94 37.52 -8.52
C MET A 1 -37.51 36.10 -8.69
N ASP A 2 -37.21 35.76 -9.94
CA ASP A 2 -37.15 34.40 -10.46
C ASP A 2 -36.07 33.55 -9.81
N VAL A 3 -36.48 32.37 -9.37
CA VAL A 3 -35.61 31.22 -9.16
C VAL A 3 -35.18 30.77 -10.55
N LYS A 4 -33.94 31.09 -10.94
CA LYS A 4 -33.33 30.43 -12.09
C LYS A 4 -32.95 29.03 -11.68
N ASP A 5 -33.77 28.08 -12.14
CA ASP A 5 -33.35 26.73 -12.45
C ASP A 5 -32.14 26.78 -13.39
N ASP A 6 -30.94 26.61 -12.87
CA ASP A 6 -29.81 26.16 -13.67
C ASP A 6 -29.87 24.61 -13.74
N ASN A 7 -30.91 24.15 -14.43
CA ASN A 7 -30.94 22.83 -15.07
C ASN A 7 -29.92 22.85 -16.21
N ASN A 8 -28.65 22.70 -15.85
CA ASN A 8 -27.61 22.28 -16.78
C ASN A 8 -27.12 20.91 -16.32
N ASN A 9 -27.98 19.90 -16.52
CA ASN A 9 -27.64 18.48 -16.46
C ASN A 9 -26.66 18.14 -17.58
N ASN A 10 -25.43 18.62 -17.44
CA ASN A 10 -24.29 18.05 -18.14
C ASN A 10 -23.82 16.89 -17.26
N TYR A 11 -24.44 15.71 -17.42
CA TYR A 11 -23.89 14.47 -16.87
C TYR A 11 -22.56 14.19 -17.58
N HIS A 12 -21.50 14.91 -17.21
CA HIS A 12 -20.16 14.35 -17.25
C HIS A 12 -20.24 13.12 -16.36
N TYR A 13 -20.40 11.94 -16.99
CA TYR A 13 -20.34 10.65 -16.30
C TYR A 13 -18.93 10.47 -15.75
N ASP A 14 -18.71 11.09 -14.61
CA ASP A 14 -17.47 11.04 -13.86
C ASP A 14 -17.45 9.66 -13.19
N LEU A 15 -16.50 8.82 -13.63
CA LEU A 15 -16.35 7.49 -13.05
C LEU A 15 -16.05 7.62 -11.56
N ASN A 16 -16.78 6.89 -10.72
CA ASN A 16 -16.47 6.85 -9.29
C ASN A 16 -15.27 5.92 -9.05
N ALA A 17 -14.77 5.90 -7.81
CA ALA A 17 -13.57 5.14 -7.48
C ALA A 17 -13.72 3.62 -7.69
N ASN A 18 -14.92 3.06 -7.50
CA ASN A 18 -15.20 1.65 -7.75
C ASN A 18 -15.30 1.35 -9.25
N ASP A 19 -15.88 2.25 -10.06
CA ASP A 19 -15.87 2.12 -11.52
C ASP A 19 -14.44 2.02 -12.05
N ILE A 20 -13.56 2.90 -11.56
CA ILE A 20 -12.14 2.95 -11.93
C ILE A 20 -11.41 1.71 -11.41
N LEU A 21 -11.73 1.21 -10.22
CA LEU A 21 -11.17 -0.04 -9.71
C LEU A 21 -11.50 -1.23 -10.62
N ILE A 22 -12.77 -1.36 -11.04
CA ILE A 22 -13.17 -2.44 -11.95
C ILE A 22 -12.45 -2.35 -13.30
N LEU A 23 -12.26 -1.13 -13.81
CA LEU A 23 -11.44 -0.88 -15.00
C LEU A 23 -10.01 -1.40 -14.82
N HIS A 24 -9.34 -1.07 -13.70
CA HIS A 24 -7.98 -1.56 -13.41
C HIS A 24 -7.89 -3.06 -13.23
N LEU A 25 -8.86 -3.68 -12.53
CA LEU A 25 -8.82 -5.10 -12.21
C LEU A 25 -9.10 -5.98 -13.43
N ASN A 26 -9.88 -5.47 -14.40
CA ASN A 26 -10.35 -6.25 -15.55
C ASN A 26 -9.77 -5.83 -16.91
N LYS A 27 -8.91 -4.81 -16.96
CA LYS A 27 -8.14 -4.50 -18.18
C LYS A 27 -7.35 -5.74 -18.64
N ASN A 28 -7.41 -6.04 -19.93
CA ASN A 28 -6.75 -7.20 -20.54
C ASN A 28 -7.11 -8.50 -19.80
N ARG A 29 -8.40 -8.72 -19.53
CA ARG A 29 -8.90 -10.01 -19.06
C ARG A 29 -9.82 -10.63 -20.10
N GLU A 30 -9.78 -11.95 -20.17
CA GLU A 30 -10.73 -12.73 -20.94
C GLU A 30 -12.15 -12.58 -20.36
N VAL A 31 -13.13 -12.37 -21.24
CA VAL A 31 -14.55 -12.29 -20.87
C VAL A 31 -14.99 -13.62 -20.24
N GLY A 32 -15.70 -13.56 -19.12
CA GLY A 32 -16.06 -14.70 -18.28
C GLY A 32 -15.01 -15.07 -17.22
N LYS A 33 -13.87 -14.38 -17.18
CA LYS A 33 -12.80 -14.54 -16.16
C LYS A 33 -12.53 -13.25 -15.38
N GLU A 34 -13.58 -12.48 -15.16
CA GLU A 34 -13.53 -11.22 -14.41
C GLU A 34 -13.13 -11.43 -12.95
N VAL A 35 -12.52 -10.40 -12.35
CA VAL A 35 -12.31 -10.35 -10.90
C VAL A 35 -13.62 -9.99 -10.22
N LYS A 36 -14.35 -11.00 -9.75
CA LYS A 36 -15.61 -10.81 -8.99
C LYS A 36 -15.49 -11.13 -7.51
N ASN A 37 -14.61 -12.06 -7.15
CA ASN A 37 -14.54 -12.65 -5.81
C ASN A 37 -13.46 -12.03 -4.90
N HIS A 38 -13.03 -10.79 -5.18
CA HIS A 38 -12.08 -10.12 -4.30
C HIS A 38 -12.79 -9.63 -3.03
N PHE A 39 -12.17 -9.79 -1.85
CA PHE A 39 -12.76 -9.44 -0.55
C PHE A 39 -13.39 -8.04 -0.53
N TYR A 40 -12.64 -7.00 -0.92
CA TYR A 40 -13.15 -5.63 -1.04
C TYR A 40 -14.43 -5.52 -1.89
N LEU A 41 -14.52 -6.23 -3.03
CA LEU A 41 -15.69 -6.16 -3.91
C LEU A 41 -16.92 -6.78 -3.25
N LEU A 42 -16.74 -7.90 -2.55
CA LEU A 42 -17.81 -8.60 -1.85
C LEU A 42 -18.31 -7.79 -0.64
N GLU A 43 -17.39 -7.29 0.18
CA GLU A 43 -17.71 -6.48 1.37
C GLU A 43 -18.48 -5.20 1.00
N ASN A 44 -18.12 -4.57 -0.11
CA ASN A 44 -18.77 -3.35 -0.61
C ASN A 44 -19.93 -3.62 -1.58
N GLN A 45 -20.35 -4.88 -1.74
CA GLN A 45 -21.47 -5.31 -2.58
C GLN A 45 -21.40 -4.75 -4.02
N ILE A 46 -20.20 -4.75 -4.60
CA ILE A 46 -19.94 -4.14 -5.91
C ILE A 46 -20.42 -5.08 -7.03
N ASN A 47 -21.38 -4.60 -7.83
CA ASN A 47 -21.86 -5.31 -9.01
C ASN A 47 -20.89 -5.13 -10.19
N VAL A 48 -19.97 -6.09 -10.36
CA VAL A 48 -18.92 -6.03 -11.38
C VAL A 48 -19.49 -6.02 -12.80
N ASP A 49 -20.52 -6.80 -13.08
CA ASP A 49 -21.09 -6.91 -14.43
C ASP A 49 -21.78 -5.63 -14.87
N GLU A 50 -22.51 -4.99 -13.95
CA GLU A 50 -23.14 -3.69 -14.19
C GLU A 50 -22.10 -2.60 -14.49
N ILE A 51 -21.00 -2.58 -13.71
CA ILE A 51 -19.92 -1.61 -13.92
C ILE A 51 -19.19 -1.87 -15.24
N LEU A 52 -18.90 -3.13 -15.60
CA LEU A 52 -18.28 -3.44 -16.88
C LEU A 52 -19.15 -2.99 -18.06
N ASN A 53 -20.46 -3.26 -18.01
CA ASN A 53 -21.41 -2.77 -19.02
C ASN A 53 -21.42 -1.24 -19.09
N LYS A 54 -21.40 -0.55 -17.94
CA LYS A 54 -21.28 0.91 -17.88
C LYS A 54 -19.97 1.40 -18.51
N LEU A 55 -18.83 0.77 -18.22
CA LEU A 55 -17.53 1.15 -18.77
C LEU A 55 -17.47 0.96 -20.30
N ILE A 56 -18.13 -0.07 -20.82
CA ILE A 56 -18.27 -0.30 -22.27
C ILE A 56 -19.16 0.76 -22.90
N ASN A 57 -20.35 1.01 -22.33
CA ASN A 57 -21.27 2.03 -22.85
C ASN A 57 -20.69 3.45 -22.84
N LEU A 58 -19.76 3.72 -21.92
CA LEU A 58 -19.07 5.01 -21.79
C LEU A 58 -17.74 5.08 -22.53
N ASP A 59 -17.42 4.09 -23.36
CA ASP A 59 -16.22 4.03 -24.22
C ASP A 59 -14.91 4.05 -23.42
N TYR A 60 -14.87 3.43 -22.23
CA TYR A 60 -13.64 3.21 -21.46
C TYR A 60 -13.06 1.81 -21.66
N LEU A 61 -13.89 0.84 -22.02
CA LEU A 61 -13.53 -0.54 -22.33
C LEU A 61 -14.19 -0.98 -23.63
N ASP A 62 -13.45 -1.73 -24.44
CA ASP A 62 -13.98 -2.49 -25.57
C ASP A 62 -13.91 -3.98 -25.28
N ILE A 63 -14.78 -4.75 -25.92
CA ILE A 63 -14.62 -6.21 -26.03
C ILE A 63 -14.05 -6.50 -27.43
N LYS A 64 -12.83 -7.03 -27.47
CA LYS A 64 -12.15 -7.39 -28.71
C LYS A 64 -11.94 -8.90 -28.81
N SER A 65 -12.04 -9.41 -30.03
CA SER A 65 -11.78 -10.81 -30.36
C SER A 65 -10.96 -10.84 -31.65
N ASN A 66 -9.67 -10.54 -31.53
CA ASN A 66 -8.75 -10.40 -32.66
C ASN A 66 -7.38 -10.97 -32.31
N PHE A 67 -6.55 -11.20 -33.31
CA PHE A 67 -5.26 -11.86 -33.17
C PHE A 67 -4.31 -11.15 -32.22
N ASP A 68 -4.35 -9.83 -32.18
CA ASP A 68 -3.42 -9.02 -31.39
C ASP A 68 -3.65 -9.16 -29.89
N VAL A 69 -4.88 -9.42 -29.45
CA VAL A 69 -5.20 -9.54 -28.03
C VAL A 69 -5.57 -10.96 -27.61
N SER A 70 -6.24 -11.72 -28.47
CA SER A 70 -6.91 -12.96 -28.05
C SER A 70 -6.04 -14.22 -28.11
N LEU A 71 -5.10 -14.31 -29.07
CA LEU A 71 -4.28 -15.52 -29.26
C LEU A 71 -3.41 -15.84 -28.03
N PHE A 72 -3.03 -14.82 -27.25
CA PHE A 72 -2.23 -14.98 -26.04
C PHE A 72 -2.97 -15.71 -24.92
N TYR A 73 -4.31 -15.77 -24.94
CA TYR A 73 -5.12 -16.49 -23.95
C TYR A 73 -5.26 -17.98 -24.25
N LEU A 74 -5.04 -18.38 -25.50
CA LEU A 74 -5.07 -19.78 -25.89
C LEU A 74 -3.84 -20.54 -25.35
N LYS A 75 -4.06 -21.76 -24.90
CA LYS A 75 -3.01 -22.69 -24.49
C LYS A 75 -2.31 -23.25 -25.72
N VAL A 76 -1.08 -23.74 -25.54
CA VAL A 76 -0.30 -24.36 -26.63
C VAL A 76 -1.06 -25.49 -27.35
N PRO A 77 -1.79 -26.39 -26.66
CA PRO A 77 -2.61 -27.38 -27.35
C PRO A 77 -3.68 -26.77 -28.26
N GLU A 78 -4.41 -25.75 -27.78
CA GLU A 78 -5.47 -25.07 -28.54
C GLU A 78 -4.92 -24.39 -29.80
N LEU A 79 -3.75 -23.74 -29.69
CA LEU A 79 -3.05 -23.16 -30.85
C LEU A 79 -2.62 -24.23 -31.86
N LYS A 80 -2.18 -25.40 -31.40
CA LYS A 80 -1.83 -26.53 -32.27
C LYS A 80 -3.04 -27.17 -32.94
N GLU A 81 -4.20 -27.18 -32.29
CA GLU A 81 -5.45 -27.62 -32.92
C GLU A 81 -5.81 -26.71 -34.09
N ILE A 82 -5.80 -25.39 -33.88
CA ILE A 82 -6.04 -24.40 -34.96
C ILE A 82 -5.07 -24.64 -36.13
N LEU A 83 -3.77 -24.72 -35.86
CA LEU A 83 -2.78 -24.97 -36.93
C LEU A 83 -3.01 -26.31 -37.64
N ARG A 84 -3.51 -27.34 -36.95
CA ARG A 84 -3.77 -28.66 -37.54
C ARG A 84 -4.95 -28.62 -38.51
N GLU A 85 -6.01 -27.91 -38.17
CA GLU A 85 -7.18 -27.73 -39.05
C GLU A 85 -6.78 -27.11 -40.40
N TYR A 86 -5.83 -26.18 -40.37
CA TYR A 86 -5.28 -25.52 -41.56
C TYR A 86 -4.06 -26.23 -42.16
N LYS A 87 -3.73 -27.45 -41.69
CA LYS A 87 -2.61 -28.28 -42.17
C LYS A 87 -1.25 -27.57 -42.10
N LEU A 88 -1.05 -26.70 -41.12
CA LEU A 88 0.18 -25.97 -40.88
C LEU A 88 1.11 -26.73 -39.92
N LYS A 89 2.39 -26.32 -39.91
CA LYS A 89 3.40 -26.89 -39.01
C LYS A 89 2.99 -26.71 -37.54
N LEU A 90 3.10 -27.77 -36.74
CA LEU A 90 2.69 -27.78 -35.31
C LEU A 90 3.84 -27.62 -34.32
N SER A 91 5.09 -27.66 -34.77
CA SER A 91 6.27 -27.50 -33.93
C SER A 91 6.55 -26.02 -33.64
N GLY A 92 7.08 -25.74 -32.45
CA GLY A 92 7.53 -24.42 -32.05
C GLY A 92 7.10 -24.06 -30.64
N ASN A 93 7.66 -22.97 -30.13
CA ASN A 93 7.20 -22.36 -28.88
C ASN A 93 5.91 -21.54 -29.10
N LYS A 94 5.25 -21.10 -28.02
CA LYS A 94 3.97 -20.38 -28.12
C LYS A 94 4.02 -19.13 -29.03
N PRO A 95 5.02 -18.23 -28.92
CA PRO A 95 5.16 -17.10 -29.85
C PRO A 95 5.24 -17.52 -31.32
N GLU A 96 6.06 -18.53 -31.64
CA GLU A 96 6.19 -19.04 -33.02
C GLU A 96 4.87 -19.62 -33.57
N LEU A 97 4.07 -20.27 -32.71
CA LEU A 97 2.75 -20.78 -33.10
C LEU A 97 1.77 -19.63 -33.36
N ILE A 98 1.76 -18.60 -32.50
CA ILE A 98 0.92 -17.40 -32.66
C ILE A 98 1.24 -16.69 -33.97
N GLU A 99 2.52 -16.41 -34.24
CA GLU A 99 2.94 -15.73 -35.48
C GLU A 99 2.57 -16.54 -36.72
N ARG A 100 2.66 -17.87 -36.65
CA ARG A 100 2.24 -18.74 -37.75
C ARG A 100 0.74 -18.65 -38.02
N ILE A 101 -0.08 -18.58 -36.98
CA ILE A 101 -1.53 -18.34 -37.13
C ILE A 101 -1.76 -16.97 -37.78
N LYS A 102 -1.17 -15.90 -37.23
CA LYS A 102 -1.31 -14.53 -37.75
C LYS A 102 -0.93 -14.40 -39.24
N THR A 103 0.11 -15.12 -39.67
CA THR A 103 0.64 -15.01 -41.04
C THR A 103 -0.16 -15.81 -42.07
N ASN A 104 -0.81 -16.91 -41.67
CA ASN A 104 -1.33 -17.91 -42.61
C ASN A 104 -2.85 -18.11 -42.53
N ILE A 105 -3.53 -17.58 -41.51
CA ILE A 105 -4.96 -17.80 -41.27
C ILE A 105 -5.66 -16.44 -41.21
N ASP A 106 -6.82 -16.32 -41.87
CA ASP A 106 -7.68 -15.14 -41.75
C ASP A 106 -8.27 -15.09 -40.33
N GLU A 107 -8.23 -13.91 -39.70
CA GLU A 107 -8.77 -13.67 -38.36
C GLU A 107 -10.23 -14.04 -38.24
N ASN A 108 -11.02 -13.80 -39.28
CA ASN A 108 -12.45 -14.11 -39.28
C ASN A 108 -12.74 -15.60 -39.41
N ALA A 109 -11.73 -16.42 -39.73
CA ALA A 109 -11.89 -17.85 -39.98
C ALA A 109 -11.75 -18.70 -38.71
N ILE A 110 -11.40 -18.09 -37.56
CA ILE A 110 -11.26 -18.80 -36.29
C ILE A 110 -12.01 -18.10 -35.16
N LYS A 111 -12.61 -18.89 -34.27
CA LYS A 111 -13.27 -18.36 -33.08
C LYS A 111 -12.24 -18.06 -32.00
N LEU A 112 -12.09 -16.78 -31.68
CA LEU A 112 -11.14 -16.30 -30.67
C LEU A 112 -11.84 -16.00 -29.34
N PRO A 113 -11.10 -16.11 -28.21
CA PRO A 113 -11.56 -15.62 -26.93
C PRO A 113 -11.82 -14.11 -26.97
N GLN A 114 -12.90 -13.66 -26.34
CA GLN A 114 -13.19 -12.24 -26.15
C GLN A 114 -12.38 -11.69 -24.97
N VAL A 115 -11.87 -10.47 -25.10
CA VAL A 115 -10.99 -9.83 -24.12
C VAL A 115 -11.45 -8.39 -23.88
N TYR A 116 -11.50 -7.96 -22.62
CA TYR A 116 -11.67 -6.54 -22.27
C TYR A 116 -10.40 -5.76 -22.56
N VAL A 117 -10.47 -4.79 -23.46
CA VAL A 117 -9.34 -3.96 -23.88
C VAL A 117 -9.66 -2.49 -23.57
N PRO A 118 -8.84 -1.78 -22.79
CA PRO A 118 -9.05 -0.35 -22.58
C PRO A 118 -8.96 0.44 -23.89
N THR A 119 -9.90 1.35 -24.08
CA THR A 119 -9.86 2.33 -25.18
C THR A 119 -8.78 3.38 -24.91
N SER A 120 -8.54 4.31 -25.84
CA SER A 120 -7.64 5.45 -25.58
C SER A 120 -8.06 6.25 -24.34
N LYS A 121 -9.38 6.40 -24.15
CA LYS A 121 -9.98 7.07 -22.97
C LYS A 121 -9.77 6.24 -21.70
N GLY A 122 -9.96 4.92 -21.78
CA GLY A 122 -9.68 3.99 -20.69
C GLY A 122 -8.22 4.01 -20.26
N ASN A 123 -7.28 3.95 -21.20
CA ASN A 123 -5.85 3.99 -20.92
C ASN A 123 -5.42 5.30 -20.25
N LYS A 124 -5.98 6.44 -20.67
CA LYS A 124 -5.74 7.74 -20.02
C LYS A 124 -6.16 7.71 -18.55
N ILE A 125 -7.39 7.26 -18.26
CA ILE A 125 -7.88 7.15 -16.87
C ILE A 125 -7.01 6.18 -16.06
N ILE A 126 -6.65 5.02 -16.62
CA ILE A 126 -5.79 4.04 -15.96
C ILE A 126 -4.46 4.69 -15.54
N GLY A 127 -3.79 5.41 -16.45
CA GLY A 127 -2.52 6.09 -16.15
C GLY A 127 -2.67 7.19 -15.09
N GLU A 128 -3.74 7.97 -15.14
CA GLU A 128 -3.98 9.07 -14.17
C GLU A 128 -4.40 8.60 -12.77
N THR A 129 -4.75 7.31 -12.63
CA THR A 129 -5.39 6.74 -11.43
C THR A 129 -4.74 5.47 -10.89
N GLU A 130 -3.45 5.26 -11.16
CA GLU A 130 -2.71 4.08 -10.63
C GLU A 130 -2.80 3.95 -9.10
N TYR A 131 -2.96 5.08 -8.39
CA TYR A 131 -3.19 5.12 -6.94
C TYR A 131 -4.41 4.32 -6.46
N ILE A 132 -5.40 4.05 -7.33
CA ILE A 132 -6.58 3.25 -7.00
C ILE A 132 -6.17 1.84 -6.55
N LEU A 133 -5.21 1.22 -7.26
CA LEU A 133 -4.69 -0.11 -6.91
C LEU A 133 -3.88 -0.12 -5.61
N HIS A 134 -3.36 1.04 -5.20
CA HIS A 134 -2.65 1.18 -3.93
C HIS A 134 -3.61 1.29 -2.74
N PHE A 135 -4.74 1.99 -2.91
CA PHE A 135 -5.64 2.31 -1.79
C PHE A 135 -6.89 1.42 -1.69
N TYR A 136 -7.25 0.63 -2.70
CA TYR A 136 -8.52 -0.11 -2.66
C TYR A 136 -8.62 -1.15 -1.54
N ASN A 137 -7.49 -1.65 -1.02
CA ASN A 137 -7.46 -2.56 0.13
C ASN A 137 -6.70 -1.95 1.31
N SER A 138 -6.65 -0.61 1.40
CA SER A 138 -5.91 0.08 2.45
C SER A 138 -6.71 0.18 3.75
N PRO A 139 -6.14 -0.18 4.91
CA PRO A 139 -6.79 0.04 6.21
C PRO A 139 -6.69 1.50 6.69
N ILE A 140 -5.98 2.37 5.97
CA ILE A 140 -5.68 3.75 6.41
C ILE A 140 -6.76 4.74 5.98
N ILE A 141 -7.26 4.56 4.76
CA ILE A 141 -8.18 5.46 4.10
C ILE A 141 -9.09 4.66 3.17
N SER A 142 -10.37 5.00 3.12
CA SER A 142 -11.29 4.38 2.17
C SER A 142 -10.94 4.79 0.74
N LEU A 143 -11.18 3.89 -0.22
CA LEU A 143 -10.92 4.15 -1.64
C LEU A 143 -11.60 5.43 -2.15
N GLY A 144 -12.85 5.66 -1.73
CA GLY A 144 -13.61 6.87 -2.10
C GLY A 144 -12.94 8.16 -1.59
N SER A 145 -12.42 8.15 -0.36
CA SER A 145 -11.72 9.31 0.21
C SER A 145 -10.38 9.56 -0.49
N ALA A 146 -9.61 8.49 -0.75
CA ALA A 146 -8.35 8.57 -1.49
C ALA A 146 -8.59 9.14 -2.90
N HIS A 147 -9.62 8.65 -3.60
CA HIS A 147 -9.97 9.13 -4.92
C HIS A 147 -10.43 10.60 -4.92
N LYS A 148 -11.24 11.01 -3.94
CA LYS A 148 -11.63 12.41 -3.77
C LYS A 148 -10.41 13.33 -3.61
N MET A 149 -9.49 12.99 -2.70
CA MET A 149 -8.27 13.76 -2.47
C MET A 149 -7.40 13.87 -3.72
N ALA A 150 -7.23 12.76 -4.44
CA ALA A 150 -6.42 12.71 -5.66
C ALA A 150 -7.01 13.49 -6.84
N LYS A 151 -8.33 13.73 -6.87
CA LYS A 151 -9.00 14.53 -7.90
C LYS A 151 -8.93 16.03 -7.65
N GLU A 152 -8.91 16.43 -6.38
CA GLU A 152 -8.86 17.84 -5.98
C GLU A 152 -7.49 18.49 -6.25
N VAL A 153 -6.47 17.69 -6.59
CA VAL A 153 -5.11 18.20 -6.80
C VAL A 153 -4.66 18.03 -8.24
N LEU A 154 -4.32 19.16 -8.85
CA LEU A 154 -3.72 19.25 -10.18
C LEU A 154 -2.19 19.22 -10.06
N ASN A 155 -1.51 18.58 -11.02
CA ASN A 155 -0.05 18.63 -11.20
C ASN A 155 0.79 18.06 -10.05
N ILE A 156 0.34 16.98 -9.42
CA ILE A 156 1.19 16.17 -8.53
C ILE A 156 1.61 14.89 -9.25
N ASP A 157 2.92 14.67 -9.32
CA ASP A 157 3.52 13.49 -9.91
C ASP A 157 3.22 12.23 -9.08
N ASP A 158 3.39 12.32 -7.76
CA ASP A 158 3.18 11.21 -6.83
C ASP A 158 1.94 11.42 -5.94
N LYS A 159 0.78 11.06 -6.50
CA LYS A 159 -0.50 11.17 -5.80
C LYS A 159 -0.59 10.25 -4.56
N ILE A 160 0.18 9.16 -4.51
CA ILE A 160 0.17 8.23 -3.38
C ILE A 160 0.89 8.88 -2.18
N GLU A 161 2.09 9.40 -2.40
CA GLU A 161 2.86 10.14 -1.40
C GLU A 161 2.07 11.36 -0.90
N TYR A 162 1.45 12.11 -1.82
CA TYR A 162 0.61 13.24 -1.45
C TYR A 162 -0.53 12.86 -0.50
N ILE A 163 -1.27 11.77 -0.79
CA ILE A 163 -2.35 11.31 0.10
C ILE A 163 -1.81 10.99 1.49
N TYR A 164 -0.65 10.34 1.60
CA TYR A 164 -0.05 10.05 2.90
C TYR A 164 0.34 11.32 3.66
N PHE A 165 0.96 12.30 3.00
CA PHE A 165 1.31 13.58 3.64
C PHE A 165 0.07 14.37 4.06
N TYR A 166 -0.97 14.39 3.23
CA TYR A 166 -2.25 14.98 3.61
C TYR A 166 -2.81 14.33 4.87
N LEU A 167 -2.80 13.00 4.96
CA LEU A 167 -3.27 12.25 6.13
C LEU A 167 -2.45 12.55 7.40
N LEU A 168 -1.13 12.68 7.28
CA LEU A 168 -0.26 13.08 8.40
C LEU A 168 -0.62 14.48 8.92
N GLN A 169 -0.79 15.45 8.01
CA GLN A 169 -1.18 16.82 8.38
C GLN A 169 -2.54 16.89 9.07
N GLN A 170 -3.50 16.06 8.66
CA GLN A 170 -4.81 16.00 9.33
C GLN A 170 -4.72 15.40 10.73
N ASN A 171 -3.87 14.40 10.95
CA ASN A 171 -3.74 13.76 12.27
C ASN A 171 -3.04 14.62 13.30
N GLN A 172 -2.10 15.49 12.89
CA GLN A 172 -1.45 16.46 13.77
C GLN A 172 -2.45 17.44 14.44
N LYS A 173 -3.66 17.56 13.90
CA LYS A 173 -4.73 18.41 14.46
C LYS A 173 -5.58 17.71 15.53
N SER A 174 -5.27 16.45 15.86
CA SER A 174 -6.07 15.62 16.78
C SER A 174 -5.26 15.16 18.00
N ASN A 175 -5.88 15.12 19.19
CA ASN A 175 -5.21 14.78 20.46
C ASN A 175 -4.90 13.28 20.65
N ASN A 176 -5.29 12.39 19.72
CA ASN A 176 -5.08 10.92 19.78
C ASN A 176 -4.22 10.44 18.59
N SER A 177 -3.17 11.19 18.27
CA SER A 177 -2.48 11.18 16.97
C SER A 177 -1.56 9.99 16.68
N ASP A 178 -1.01 9.33 17.69
CA ASP A 178 0.28 8.64 17.50
C ASP A 178 0.15 7.28 16.82
N HIS A 179 -0.86 6.49 17.19
CA HIS A 179 -1.13 5.18 16.57
C HIS A 179 -1.46 5.30 15.07
N ARG A 180 -2.28 6.28 14.71
CA ARG A 180 -2.67 6.49 13.32
C ARG A 180 -1.49 7.02 12.50
N THR A 181 -0.68 7.88 13.10
CA THR A 181 0.57 8.38 12.49
C THR A 181 1.53 7.23 12.22
N ALA A 182 1.76 6.33 13.18
CA ALA A 182 2.61 5.15 13.00
C ALA A 182 2.15 4.28 11.81
N ASN A 183 0.85 4.01 11.70
CA ASN A 183 0.30 3.21 10.59
C ASN A 183 0.49 3.88 9.22
N ILE A 184 0.29 5.21 9.15
CA ILE A 184 0.52 5.99 7.93
C ILE A 184 1.99 5.95 7.52
N ILE A 185 2.91 6.24 8.45
CA ILE A 185 4.35 6.21 8.19
C ILE A 185 4.80 4.82 7.74
N ASN A 186 4.35 3.76 8.42
CA ASN A 186 4.67 2.38 8.02
C ASN A 186 4.24 2.08 6.58
N SER A 187 3.03 2.48 6.19
CA SER A 187 2.56 2.24 4.82
C SER A 187 3.27 3.09 3.77
N LEU A 188 3.68 4.31 4.13
CA LEU A 188 4.52 5.15 3.29
C LEU A 188 5.92 4.53 3.10
N VAL A 189 6.52 3.97 4.15
CA VAL A 189 7.80 3.24 4.06
C VAL A 189 7.69 2.05 3.11
N LEU A 190 6.62 1.26 3.22
CA LEU A 190 6.38 0.14 2.29
C LEU A 190 6.25 0.62 0.84
N TYR A 191 5.56 1.74 0.62
CA TYR A 191 5.44 2.36 -0.69
C TYR A 191 6.81 2.83 -1.24
N TYR A 192 7.63 3.50 -0.44
CA TYR A 192 8.96 3.94 -0.84
C TYR A 192 9.92 2.78 -1.14
N LYS A 193 9.87 1.71 -0.34
CA LYS A 193 10.64 0.48 -0.61
C LYS A 193 10.21 -0.15 -1.94
N LYS A 194 8.89 -0.24 -2.20
CA LYS A 194 8.34 -0.82 -3.44
C LYS A 194 8.70 0.00 -4.69
N THR A 195 8.73 1.32 -4.57
CA THR A 195 9.04 2.24 -5.67
C THR A 195 10.53 2.55 -5.80
N ASN A 196 11.37 1.95 -4.95
CA ASN A 196 12.81 2.18 -4.90
C ASN A 196 13.16 3.68 -4.80
N LYS A 197 12.47 4.38 -3.88
CA LYS A 197 12.77 5.78 -3.53
C LYS A 197 14.21 5.88 -3.00
N ASP A 198 14.71 7.11 -2.90
CA ASP A 198 16.03 7.39 -2.35
C ASP A 198 16.27 6.70 -0.99
N LYS A 199 17.47 6.12 -0.82
CA LYS A 199 17.82 5.31 0.36
C LYS A 199 17.80 6.14 1.64
N ASP A 200 18.20 7.40 1.60
CA ASP A 200 18.18 8.27 2.78
C ASP A 200 16.75 8.61 3.18
N VAL A 201 15.85 8.80 2.20
CA VAL A 201 14.41 8.97 2.45
C VAL A 201 13.82 7.70 3.08
N ILE A 202 14.12 6.51 2.54
CA ILE A 202 13.65 5.24 3.11
C ILE A 202 14.16 5.08 4.54
N ARG A 203 15.45 5.33 4.80
CA ARG A 203 16.03 5.28 6.15
C ARG A 203 15.28 6.21 7.09
N LYS A 204 15.16 7.48 6.71
CA LYS A 204 14.55 8.52 7.52
C LYS A 204 13.15 8.16 7.98
N TYR A 205 12.29 7.72 7.07
CA TYR A 205 10.92 7.33 7.42
C TYR A 205 10.86 5.97 8.14
N THR A 206 11.79 5.05 7.87
CA THR A 206 11.89 3.77 8.60
C THR A 206 12.26 4.01 10.07
N ASN A 207 13.26 4.86 10.32
CA ASN A 207 13.67 5.29 11.66
C ASN A 207 12.49 5.91 12.41
N TYR A 208 11.75 6.82 11.76
CA TYR A 208 10.58 7.45 12.37
C TYR A 208 9.45 6.45 12.66
N ALA A 209 9.17 5.51 11.77
CA ALA A 209 8.20 4.44 12.02
C ALA A 209 8.59 3.61 13.25
N THR A 210 9.87 3.24 13.37
CA THR A 210 10.39 2.48 14.51
C THR A 210 10.28 3.28 15.81
N TYR A 211 10.66 4.55 15.80
CA TYR A 211 10.52 5.44 16.95
C TYR A 211 9.07 5.50 17.45
N LEU A 212 8.11 5.72 16.55
CA LEU A 212 6.69 5.74 16.91
C LEU A 212 6.21 4.39 17.47
N SER A 213 6.65 3.29 16.87
CA SER A 213 6.26 1.94 17.27
C SER A 213 6.78 1.60 18.66
N VAL A 214 8.03 1.93 18.97
CA VAL A 214 8.63 1.69 20.29
C VAL A 214 8.01 2.59 21.35
N THR A 215 7.77 3.86 21.02
CA THR A 215 7.07 4.80 21.93
C THR A 215 5.68 4.28 22.28
N GLN A 216 4.92 3.83 21.29
CA GLN A 216 3.65 3.13 21.51
C GLN A 216 3.83 1.88 22.38
N GLY A 217 4.88 1.10 22.16
CA GLY A 217 5.20 -0.08 22.96
C GLY A 217 5.44 0.23 24.43
N ILE A 218 6.12 1.34 24.72
CA ILE A 218 6.34 1.83 26.09
C ILE A 218 5.00 2.20 26.74
N HIS A 219 4.13 2.94 26.04
CA HIS A 219 2.79 3.27 26.54
C HIS A 219 1.94 2.02 26.81
N SER A 220 1.96 1.05 25.89
CA SER A 220 1.22 -0.21 26.04
C SER A 220 1.75 -1.04 27.21
N ALA A 221 3.07 -1.14 27.36
CA ALA A 221 3.70 -1.85 28.47
C ALA A 221 3.42 -1.18 29.83
N ALA A 222 3.36 0.15 29.88
CA ALA A 222 3.01 0.89 31.08
C ALA A 222 1.53 0.69 31.49
N PHE A 223 0.63 0.42 30.54
CA PHE A 223 -0.80 0.20 30.82
C PHE A 223 -1.11 -1.25 31.25
N LEU A 224 -0.54 -2.26 30.58
CA LEU A 224 -0.89 -3.68 30.75
C LEU A 224 -0.15 -4.37 31.92
N TYR A 225 0.14 -3.64 33.00
CA TYR A 225 1.05 -4.08 34.03
C TYR A 225 0.64 -5.39 34.70
N SER A 226 1.39 -6.48 34.43
CA SER A 226 1.50 -7.62 35.31
C SER A 226 2.95 -7.67 35.81
N SER A 227 3.15 -7.95 37.11
CA SER A 227 4.46 -8.01 37.76
C SER A 227 5.35 -9.17 37.27
N GLU A 228 4.91 -9.94 36.28
CA GLU A 228 5.52 -11.19 35.82
C GLU A 228 6.04 -11.13 34.37
N GLU A 229 5.74 -10.07 33.59
CA GLU A 229 6.18 -9.96 32.20
C GLU A 229 7.51 -9.22 32.01
N ASN A 230 8.38 -9.78 31.16
CA ASN A 230 9.60 -9.11 30.73
C ASN A 230 9.28 -7.98 29.73
N ILE A 231 9.28 -6.73 30.24
CA ILE A 231 9.03 -5.51 29.45
C ILE A 231 9.94 -5.42 28.22
N ILE A 232 11.20 -5.86 28.33
CA ILE A 232 12.17 -5.82 27.22
C ILE A 232 11.69 -6.71 26.07
N ASP A 233 11.29 -7.95 26.36
CA ASP A 233 10.81 -8.89 25.34
C ASP A 233 9.55 -8.34 24.64
N ARG A 234 8.68 -7.66 25.38
CA ARG A 234 7.51 -6.97 24.82
C ARG A 234 7.90 -5.82 23.90
N LEU A 235 8.92 -5.02 24.26
CA LEU A 235 9.43 -3.94 23.42
C LEU A 235 10.07 -4.46 22.13
N PHE A 236 10.70 -5.63 22.15
CA PHE A 236 11.29 -6.25 20.95
C PHE A 236 10.28 -6.50 19.82
N ILE A 237 9.01 -6.76 20.17
CA ILE A 237 7.94 -6.97 19.16
C ILE A 237 7.80 -5.75 18.24
N TYR A 238 8.05 -4.54 18.74
CA TYR A 238 7.83 -3.29 18.00
C TYR A 238 8.91 -2.98 16.96
N PHE A 239 10.03 -3.73 16.95
CA PHE A 239 11.05 -3.62 15.90
C PHE A 239 10.79 -4.58 14.73
N ASN A 240 9.95 -5.60 14.90
CA ASN A 240 9.78 -6.69 13.92
C ASN A 240 9.42 -6.21 12.51
N TYR A 241 8.69 -5.10 12.38
CA TYR A 241 8.28 -4.55 11.08
C TYR A 241 9.45 -4.15 10.18
N HIS A 242 10.58 -3.73 10.76
CA HIS A 242 11.73 -3.21 10.01
C HIS A 242 13.05 -3.86 10.43
N LEU A 243 13.02 -4.96 11.17
CA LEU A 243 14.23 -5.61 11.70
C LEU A 243 15.23 -5.97 10.59
N GLU A 244 14.75 -6.61 9.52
CA GLU A 244 15.58 -6.97 8.35
C GLU A 244 16.27 -5.75 7.72
N TYR A 245 15.59 -4.60 7.69
CA TYR A 245 16.17 -3.37 7.17
C TYR A 245 17.40 -2.94 7.98
N TYR A 246 17.31 -3.02 9.31
CA TYR A 246 18.41 -2.68 10.21
C TYR A 246 19.52 -3.73 10.24
N GLU A 247 19.19 -5.01 10.13
CA GLU A 247 20.17 -6.08 9.93
C GLU A 247 20.99 -5.84 8.67
N ASN A 248 20.36 -5.47 7.55
CA ASN A 248 21.06 -5.13 6.32
C ASN A 248 21.98 -3.91 6.50
N MET A 249 21.52 -2.85 7.18
CA MET A 249 22.37 -1.69 7.46
C MET A 249 23.62 -2.06 8.28
N LEU A 250 23.48 -2.92 9.30
CA LEU A 250 24.59 -3.28 10.20
C LEU A 250 25.52 -4.34 9.61
N PHE A 251 24.97 -5.35 8.94
CA PHE A 251 25.71 -6.53 8.50
C PHE A 251 26.14 -6.50 7.03
N ILE A 252 25.40 -5.77 6.17
CA ILE A 252 25.71 -5.66 4.74
C ILE A 252 26.37 -4.31 4.46
N ASP A 253 25.72 -3.21 4.85
CA ASP A 253 26.24 -1.86 4.61
C ASP A 253 27.34 -1.46 5.60
N ASN A 254 27.61 -2.30 6.61
CA ASN A 254 28.65 -2.10 7.64
C ASN A 254 28.53 -0.76 8.37
N VAL A 255 27.31 -0.27 8.60
CA VAL A 255 27.07 0.96 9.34
C VAL A 255 27.50 0.75 10.80
N SER A 256 28.47 1.53 11.26
CA SER A 256 28.90 1.47 12.67
C SER A 256 27.77 1.86 13.63
N ARG A 257 27.70 1.26 14.83
CA ARG A 257 26.70 1.61 15.85
C ARG A 257 26.66 3.11 16.18
N ARG A 258 27.83 3.77 16.19
CA ARG A 258 27.94 5.22 16.42
C ARG A 258 27.29 6.02 15.29
N LEU A 259 27.54 5.65 14.03
CA LEU A 259 26.92 6.29 12.88
C LEU A 259 25.41 6.03 12.86
N PHE A 260 24.99 4.80 13.15
CA PHE A 260 23.58 4.42 13.25
C PHE A 260 22.82 5.32 14.23
N LYS A 261 23.31 5.45 15.47
CA LYS A 261 22.69 6.30 16.50
C LYS A 261 22.58 7.76 16.06
N ASN A 262 23.64 8.30 15.46
CA ASN A 262 23.63 9.67 14.95
C ASN A 262 22.57 9.84 13.85
N LEU A 263 22.52 8.94 12.87
CA LEU A 263 21.52 8.99 11.80
C LEU A 263 20.10 8.86 12.36
N PHE A 264 19.88 7.93 13.28
CA PHE A 264 18.59 7.73 13.91
C PHE A 264 18.12 9.01 14.60
N TYR A 265 18.93 9.59 15.48
CA TYR A 265 18.58 10.83 16.18
C TYR A 265 18.31 12.01 15.24
N GLU A 266 19.18 12.26 14.25
CA GLU A 266 18.99 13.36 13.29
C GLU A 266 17.72 13.17 12.44
N ASP A 267 17.41 11.92 12.04
CA ASP A 267 16.20 11.61 11.32
C ASP A 267 14.95 11.89 12.20
N ILE A 268 14.91 11.44 13.46
CA ILE A 268 13.76 11.68 14.36
C ILE A 268 13.59 13.17 14.67
N LYS A 269 14.68 13.87 14.96
CA LYS A 269 14.68 15.31 15.28
C LYS A 269 14.05 16.16 14.17
N SER A 270 14.06 15.68 12.94
CA SER A 270 13.42 16.37 11.82
C SER A 270 11.88 16.25 11.79
N PHE A 271 11.31 15.36 12.61
CA PHE A 271 9.86 15.16 12.76
C PHE A 271 9.35 15.62 14.12
N GLU A 272 10.09 15.37 15.20
CA GLU A 272 9.66 15.60 16.58
C GLU A 272 10.78 16.19 17.45
N ASP A 273 10.39 17.01 18.43
CA ASP A 273 11.31 17.41 19.49
C ASP A 273 11.52 16.24 20.46
N THR A 274 12.74 15.69 20.48
CA THR A 274 13.04 14.44 21.18
C THR A 274 14.38 14.48 21.89
N ASP A 275 14.51 13.71 22.96
CA ASP A 275 15.74 13.57 23.73
C ASP A 275 16.71 12.60 23.07
N LYS A 276 17.98 13.00 22.96
CA LYS A 276 19.00 12.17 22.33
C LYS A 276 19.24 10.85 23.08
N ASN A 277 19.20 10.86 24.41
CA ASN A 277 19.42 9.63 25.18
C ASN A 277 18.27 8.66 24.96
N PHE A 278 17.03 9.16 24.85
CA PHE A 278 15.88 8.33 24.48
C PHE A 278 16.08 7.64 23.12
N CYS A 279 16.50 8.37 22.08
CA CYS A 279 16.84 7.78 20.78
C CYS A 279 17.99 6.77 20.86
N ASP A 280 19.05 7.08 21.61
CA ASP A 280 20.20 6.19 21.79
C ASP A 280 19.81 4.89 22.50
N GLU A 281 18.90 4.94 23.47
CA GLU A 281 18.37 3.77 24.19
C GLU A 281 17.46 2.90 23.31
N ILE A 282 16.65 3.50 22.43
CA ILE A 282 15.91 2.75 21.40
C ILE A 282 16.89 2.00 20.49
N CYS A 283 18.01 2.64 20.10
CA CYS A 283 19.05 1.98 19.31
C CYS A 283 19.72 0.82 20.08
N GLU A 284 19.98 0.98 21.38
CA GLU A 284 20.53 -0.12 22.20
C GLU A 284 19.59 -1.30 22.32
N LEU A 285 18.28 -1.06 22.45
CA LEU A 285 17.26 -2.12 22.38
C LEU A 285 17.30 -2.84 21.03
N LEU A 286 17.33 -2.09 19.93
CA LEU A 286 17.41 -2.65 18.59
C LEU A 286 18.68 -3.50 18.40
N PHE A 287 19.84 -3.00 18.84
CA PHE A 287 21.08 -3.78 18.81
C PHE A 287 20.95 -5.03 19.67
N ALA A 288 20.37 -4.94 20.87
CA ALA A 288 20.18 -6.11 21.70
C ALA A 288 19.34 -7.18 21.00
N GLN A 289 18.28 -6.78 20.30
CA GLN A 289 17.46 -7.70 19.50
C GLN A 289 18.26 -8.31 18.33
N ILE A 290 18.90 -7.48 17.51
CA ILE A 290 19.67 -7.92 16.32
C ILE A 290 20.81 -8.87 16.71
N TYR A 291 21.52 -8.58 17.79
CA TYR A 291 22.64 -9.40 18.27
C TYR A 291 22.20 -10.49 19.27
N ASN A 292 20.89 -10.68 19.47
CA ASN A 292 20.31 -11.64 20.42
C ASN A 292 20.91 -11.53 21.84
N ASN A 293 21.18 -10.31 22.30
CA ASN A 293 21.67 -10.02 23.64
C ASN A 293 20.50 -9.96 24.64
N ARG A 294 20.28 -11.07 25.35
CA ARG A 294 19.22 -11.20 26.35
C ARG A 294 19.55 -10.60 27.72
N ASN A 295 20.75 -10.04 27.90
CA ASN A 295 21.17 -9.48 29.18
C ASN A 295 20.77 -8.00 29.35
N ILE A 296 20.16 -7.38 28.33
CA ILE A 296 19.68 -6.00 28.44
C ILE A 296 18.48 -5.93 29.39
N THR A 297 18.51 -4.96 30.29
CA THR A 297 17.46 -4.72 31.29
C THR A 297 17.07 -3.25 31.31
N LEU A 298 15.97 -2.90 31.98
CA LEU A 298 15.56 -1.49 32.14
C LEU A 298 16.61 -0.64 32.88
N ASN A 299 17.49 -1.25 33.70
CA ASN A 299 18.60 -0.53 34.33
C ASN A 299 19.64 -0.03 33.32
N ASN A 300 19.71 -0.66 32.14
CA ASN A 300 20.56 -0.21 31.04
C ASN A 300 19.92 0.91 30.22
N LEU A 301 18.63 1.22 30.48
CA LEU A 301 17.79 2.12 29.69
C LEU A 301 17.11 3.15 30.61
N PRO A 302 17.87 3.99 31.34
CA PRO A 302 17.34 4.89 32.36
C PRO A 302 16.30 5.88 31.83
N THR A 303 16.43 6.39 30.60
CA THR A 303 15.47 7.36 30.04
C THR A 303 14.15 6.66 29.67
N ILE A 304 14.20 5.49 29.02
CA ILE A 304 13.01 4.67 28.74
C ILE A 304 12.32 4.27 30.04
N ASN A 305 13.09 3.83 31.05
CA ASN A 305 12.54 3.46 32.35
C ASN A 305 11.85 4.65 33.03
N TYR A 306 12.45 5.84 32.98
CA TYR A 306 11.84 7.07 33.50
C TYR A 306 10.50 7.39 32.80
N VAL A 307 10.46 7.33 31.46
CA VAL A 307 9.23 7.57 30.69
C VAL A 307 8.14 6.56 31.06
N LEU A 308 8.52 5.29 31.16
CA LEU A 308 7.63 4.19 31.53
C LEU A 308 7.03 4.39 32.93
N GLU A 309 7.85 4.72 33.93
CA GLU A 309 7.40 5.02 35.30
C GLU A 309 6.52 6.26 35.38
N LYS A 310 6.82 7.29 34.58
CA LYS A 310 6.00 8.51 34.51
C LYS A 310 4.59 8.18 34.00
N ILE A 311 4.48 7.42 32.91
CA ILE A 311 3.19 7.03 32.32
C ILE A 311 2.38 6.18 33.32
N LYS A 312 3.02 5.26 34.04
CA LYS A 312 2.34 4.46 35.08
C LYS A 312 1.70 5.33 36.14
N LYS A 313 2.46 6.28 36.72
CA LYS A 313 1.94 7.20 37.73
C LYS A 313 0.78 8.03 37.22
N GLU A 314 0.85 8.51 35.98
CA GLU A 314 -0.26 9.23 35.34
C GLU A 314 -1.52 8.36 35.19
N ASN A 315 -1.36 7.08 34.86
CA ASN A 315 -2.47 6.13 34.75
C ASN A 315 -3.09 5.79 36.12
N GLU A 316 -2.28 5.58 37.16
CA GLU A 316 -2.75 5.35 38.54
C GLU A 316 -3.58 6.53 39.06
N ILE A 317 -3.12 7.77 38.80
CA ILE A 317 -3.85 8.99 39.16
C ILE A 317 -5.17 9.09 38.39
N ARG A 318 -5.21 8.68 37.12
CA ARG A 318 -6.46 8.67 36.33
C ARG A 318 -7.44 7.64 36.86
N MET A 319 -6.99 6.43 37.18
CA MET A 319 -7.86 5.37 37.71
C MET A 319 -8.51 5.76 39.04
N THR A 320 -7.73 6.34 39.96
CA THR A 320 -8.24 6.83 41.27
C THR A 320 -9.19 8.03 41.16
N LYS A 321 -9.23 8.74 40.03
CA LYS A 321 -10.12 9.88 39.78
C LYS A 321 -11.50 9.48 39.22
N TYR A 322 -11.62 8.26 38.69
CA TYR A 322 -12.85 7.74 38.07
C TYR A 322 -13.35 6.48 38.77
N ASP A 323 -13.15 6.37 40.08
CA ASP A 323 -13.80 5.32 40.89
C ASP A 323 -15.33 5.43 40.70
N PHE A 324 -15.91 4.37 40.14
CA PHE A 324 -17.36 4.10 40.08
C PHE A 324 -17.83 3.43 41.37
#